data_AF-A0A2M7YV82-F1
#
_entry.id   AF-A0A2M7YV82-F1
#
_cell.length_a   1.000
_cell.length_b   1.000
_cell.length_c   1.000
_cell.angle_alpha   90.00
_cell.angle_beta   90.00
_cell.angle_gamma   90.00
#
_symmetry.space_group_name_H-M   'P 1'
#
loop_
_entity.id
_entity.type
_entity.pdbx_description
1 polymer ?
#
loop_
_entity_poly.entity_id
_entity_poly.type
_entity_poly.pdbx_seq_one_letter_code
_entity_poly.pdbx_strand_id
1 'polypeptide(L)'
;MLKPKKNLTIQGLSRTARIRLLFWVLVTGTALYIVYHIIIPITIKQNIEFWTGYLDNRWRTGEPLTDLLRTGLFQFFLLALGWVALIRLRSREIGQLRLRRSEQKYRSIINHATEAIFLLDSAGRVMEWNKAAEQIFGIPRRNALAQRIEDLDLGLQPSLTGIISQARRMRKRAFSEFHLSREGGFAQLGVAVSTIEPGTGEKAEQIGSHVVFVRDITSEKQIETRMSETEKMAGIGQLAAGIAHQLNTPLGSILLSAQMLEEDVEDEDQAEDIRRIIRQTEQCRRIIKGLLNFARPTGSERGRLNLGEVVRETTYLMEKTLKVATIEVAIEEEERSWVNGNRNELEQVFFNLLANAMDAMPHGGNIAVRIGRVVPGEIQVEFTDQGEGIATEHHDRIFLPFFTTKDYGKGTGLGLSIVARIIHEHGGHVEMRSKPGQGTTFTLTLPSARDDDTPDEVIL
;
A
#
# COMPACT_ATOMS: atom_id res chain seq x y z
N MET A 1 -62.01 -40.84 -6.03
CA MET A 1 -62.05 -39.43 -5.59
C MET A 1 -61.18 -38.58 -6.51
N LEU A 2 -61.81 -37.87 -7.45
CA LEU A 2 -61.13 -36.96 -8.38
C LEU A 2 -60.90 -35.60 -7.68
N LYS A 3 -59.65 -35.13 -7.62
CA LYS A 3 -59.31 -33.78 -7.12
C LYS A 3 -59.76 -32.70 -8.12
N PRO A 4 -60.27 -31.55 -7.66
CA PRO A 4 -60.77 -30.50 -8.55
C PRO A 4 -59.61 -29.75 -9.22
N LYS A 5 -59.76 -29.45 -10.52
CA LYS A 5 -58.86 -28.57 -11.29
C LYS A 5 -58.88 -27.15 -10.69
N LYS A 6 -57.71 -26.61 -10.34
CA LYS A 6 -57.53 -25.19 -9.99
C LYS A 6 -57.90 -24.32 -11.21
N ASN A 7 -58.91 -23.47 -11.06
CA ASN A 7 -59.21 -22.42 -12.02
C ASN A 7 -58.09 -21.37 -12.00
N LEU A 8 -57.42 -21.13 -13.14
CA LEU A 8 -56.46 -20.04 -13.30
C LEU A 8 -57.20 -18.69 -13.24
N THR A 9 -57.07 -17.97 -12.13
CA THR A 9 -57.54 -16.59 -12.01
C THR A 9 -56.52 -15.61 -12.61
N ILE A 10 -56.99 -14.66 -13.43
CA ILE A 10 -56.20 -13.66 -14.19
C ILE A 10 -55.29 -12.77 -13.29
N GLN A 11 -55.51 -12.78 -11.97
CA GLN A 11 -54.73 -12.02 -10.99
C GLN A 11 -53.29 -12.51 -10.78
N GLY A 12 -52.92 -13.74 -11.19
CA GLY A 12 -51.56 -14.27 -11.03
C GLY A 12 -50.56 -13.90 -12.14
N LEU A 13 -51.00 -13.26 -13.22
CA LEU A 13 -50.15 -12.93 -14.38
C LEU A 13 -49.31 -11.66 -14.12
N SER A 14 -48.04 -11.68 -14.54
CA SER A 14 -47.17 -10.49 -14.52
C SER A 14 -47.76 -9.35 -15.36
N ARG A 15 -47.45 -8.09 -15.03
CA ARG A 15 -48.00 -6.91 -15.73
C ARG A 15 -47.79 -6.97 -17.25
N THR A 16 -46.64 -7.47 -17.69
CA THR A 16 -46.32 -7.73 -19.10
C THR A 16 -47.14 -8.85 -19.73
N ALA A 17 -47.43 -9.92 -18.98
CA ALA A 17 -48.27 -11.02 -19.47
C ALA A 17 -49.75 -10.60 -19.60
N ARG A 18 -50.27 -9.76 -18.68
CA ARG A 18 -51.62 -9.19 -18.80
C ARG A 18 -51.75 -8.28 -20.02
N ILE A 19 -50.74 -7.44 -20.28
CA ILE A 19 -50.72 -6.57 -21.48
C ILE A 19 -50.69 -7.41 -22.76
N ARG A 20 -49.90 -8.49 -22.81
CA ARG A 20 -49.87 -9.42 -23.95
C ARG A 20 -51.21 -10.14 -24.16
N LEU A 21 -51.86 -10.56 -23.08
CA LEU A 21 -53.18 -11.20 -23.15
C LEU A 21 -54.24 -10.22 -23.65
N LEU A 22 -54.27 -8.99 -23.11
CA LEU A 22 -55.20 -7.95 -23.54
C LEU A 22 -54.99 -7.57 -25.01
N PHE A 23 -53.73 -7.51 -25.45
CA PHE A 23 -53.37 -7.29 -26.84
C PHE A 23 -53.89 -8.43 -27.75
N TRP A 24 -53.68 -9.68 -27.37
CA TRP A 24 -54.18 -10.82 -28.15
C TRP A 24 -55.70 -10.85 -28.21
N VAL A 25 -56.39 -10.57 -27.10
CA VAL A 25 -57.86 -10.48 -27.05
C VAL A 25 -58.38 -9.34 -27.92
N LEU A 26 -57.70 -8.19 -27.93
CA LEU A 26 -58.07 -7.07 -28.79
C LEU A 26 -57.86 -7.43 -30.26
N VAL A 27 -56.71 -8.01 -30.62
CA VAL A 27 -56.40 -8.41 -32.00
C VAL A 27 -57.36 -9.47 -32.51
N THR A 28 -57.64 -10.52 -31.72
CA THR A 28 -58.59 -11.56 -32.12
C THR A 28 -60.02 -11.06 -32.13
N GLY A 29 -60.42 -10.21 -31.17
CA GLY A 29 -61.74 -9.58 -31.14
C GLY A 29 -61.98 -8.66 -32.34
N THR A 30 -60.97 -7.87 -32.72
CA THR A 30 -61.04 -6.99 -33.90
C THR A 30 -61.08 -7.83 -35.19
N ALA A 31 -60.28 -8.90 -35.27
CA ALA A 31 -60.33 -9.84 -36.39
C ALA A 31 -61.70 -10.53 -36.51
N LEU A 32 -62.30 -10.98 -35.40
CA LEU A 32 -63.64 -11.56 -35.40
C LEU A 32 -64.71 -10.54 -35.78
N TYR A 33 -64.60 -9.29 -35.30
CA TYR A 33 -65.52 -8.22 -35.65
C TYR A 33 -65.46 -7.91 -37.15
N ILE A 34 -64.25 -7.86 -37.72
CA ILE A 34 -64.05 -7.71 -39.18
C ILE A 34 -64.66 -8.90 -39.92
N VAL A 35 -64.43 -10.13 -39.47
CA VAL A 35 -65.02 -11.32 -40.10
C VAL A 35 -66.55 -11.26 -40.04
N TYR A 36 -67.14 -10.89 -38.90
CA TYR A 36 -68.58 -10.98 -38.68
C TYR A 36 -69.39 -9.80 -39.22
N HIS A 37 -68.87 -8.58 -39.13
CA HIS A 37 -69.58 -7.38 -39.60
C HIS A 37 -69.18 -6.90 -40.98
N ILE A 38 -68.04 -7.37 -41.50
CA ILE A 38 -67.54 -6.94 -42.80
C ILE A 38 -67.50 -8.15 -43.75
N ILE A 39 -66.77 -9.21 -43.43
CA ILE A 39 -66.59 -10.33 -44.37
C ILE A 39 -67.89 -11.13 -44.55
N ILE A 40 -68.56 -11.54 -43.47
CA ILE A 40 -69.79 -12.34 -43.55
C ILE A 40 -70.91 -11.59 -44.29
N PRO A 41 -71.20 -10.30 -44.02
CA PRO A 41 -72.20 -9.54 -44.76
C PRO A 41 -71.79 -9.30 -46.20
N ILE A 42 -70.50 -9.07 -46.49
CA ILE A 42 -70.00 -9.02 -47.86
C ILE A 42 -70.17 -10.36 -48.55
N THR A 43 -69.95 -11.50 -47.86
CA THR A 43 -70.09 -12.85 -48.46
C THR A 43 -71.55 -13.20 -48.69
N ILE A 44 -72.45 -12.81 -47.78
CA ILE A 44 -73.90 -13.02 -47.90
C ILE A 44 -74.48 -12.10 -48.99
N LYS A 45 -74.07 -10.82 -49.00
CA LYS A 45 -74.49 -9.85 -50.01
C LYS A 45 -73.89 -10.15 -51.37
N GLN A 46 -72.64 -10.62 -51.43
CA GLN A 46 -72.02 -11.17 -52.64
C GLN A 46 -72.71 -12.46 -53.08
N ASN A 47 -73.13 -13.37 -52.22
CA ASN A 47 -73.89 -14.54 -52.70
C ASN A 47 -75.23 -14.12 -53.32
N ILE A 48 -75.93 -13.14 -52.73
CA ILE A 48 -77.20 -12.64 -53.26
C ILE A 48 -76.98 -11.82 -54.56
N GLU A 49 -75.98 -10.93 -54.59
CA GLU A 49 -75.63 -10.10 -55.76
C GLU A 49 -74.85 -10.85 -56.86
N PHE A 50 -74.17 -11.95 -56.53
CA PHE A 50 -73.49 -12.81 -57.50
C PHE A 50 -74.51 -13.68 -58.20
N TRP A 51 -75.50 -14.26 -57.52
CA TRP A 51 -76.58 -14.97 -58.21
C TRP A 51 -77.46 -14.03 -59.06
N THR A 52 -77.75 -12.80 -58.60
CA THR A 52 -78.52 -11.83 -59.41
C THR A 52 -77.68 -11.14 -60.49
N GLY A 53 -76.39 -10.92 -60.28
CA GLY A 53 -75.45 -10.33 -61.23
C GLY A 53 -74.87 -11.32 -62.27
N TYR A 54 -74.85 -12.62 -61.96
CA TYR A 54 -74.53 -13.69 -62.92
C TYR A 54 -75.64 -13.87 -63.97
N LEU A 55 -76.89 -13.57 -63.60
CA LEU A 55 -78.02 -13.48 -64.51
C LEU A 55 -78.02 -12.19 -65.36
N ASP A 56 -77.38 -11.10 -64.90
CA ASP A 56 -77.42 -9.77 -65.54
C ASP A 56 -76.06 -9.28 -66.10
N ASN A 57 -75.06 -10.19 -66.19
CA ASN A 57 -73.76 -9.97 -66.86
C ASN A 57 -72.90 -8.75 -66.39
N ARG A 58 -73.09 -8.25 -65.16
CA ARG A 58 -72.45 -7.00 -64.67
C ARG A 58 -71.01 -7.11 -64.17
N TRP A 59 -70.44 -8.32 -64.10
CA TRP A 59 -69.04 -8.56 -63.71
C TRP A 59 -68.01 -7.88 -64.63
N ARG A 60 -68.44 -7.38 -65.79
CA ARG A 60 -67.61 -6.64 -66.75
C ARG A 60 -67.23 -5.21 -66.35
N THR A 61 -67.82 -4.63 -65.28
CA THR A 61 -67.64 -3.19 -64.95
C THR A 61 -66.63 -2.88 -63.85
N GLY A 62 -66.04 -3.87 -63.18
CA GLY A 62 -64.84 -3.71 -62.33
C GLY A 62 -64.98 -2.93 -61.00
N GLU A 63 -66.07 -2.19 -60.78
CA GLU A 63 -66.24 -1.30 -59.62
C GLU A 63 -66.16 -2.00 -58.23
N PRO A 64 -66.79 -3.16 -57.97
CA PRO A 64 -66.80 -3.74 -56.62
C PRO A 64 -65.43 -4.27 -56.16
N LEU A 65 -64.53 -4.62 -57.09
CA LEU A 65 -63.17 -5.05 -56.77
C LEU A 65 -62.31 -3.84 -56.34
N THR A 66 -62.54 -2.67 -56.94
CA THR A 66 -61.76 -1.47 -56.64
C THR A 66 -62.01 -0.93 -55.24
N ASP A 67 -63.26 -0.91 -54.77
CA ASP A 67 -63.60 -0.42 -53.42
C ASP A 67 -63.12 -1.35 -52.30
N LEU A 68 -63.16 -2.66 -52.53
CA LEU A 68 -62.68 -3.67 -51.59
C LEU A 68 -61.14 -3.65 -51.48
N LEU A 69 -60.44 -3.44 -52.60
CA LEU A 69 -59.00 -3.18 -52.60
C LEU A 69 -58.66 -1.86 -51.91
N ARG A 70 -59.45 -0.78 -52.13
CA ARG A 70 -59.19 0.55 -51.56
C ARG A 70 -59.32 0.57 -50.04
N THR A 71 -60.36 -0.05 -49.50
CA THR A 71 -60.58 -0.13 -48.04
C THR A 71 -59.58 -1.08 -47.36
N GLY A 72 -59.26 -2.22 -47.99
CA GLY A 72 -58.24 -3.13 -47.47
C GLY A 72 -56.82 -2.55 -47.48
N LEU A 73 -56.42 -1.88 -48.56
CA LEU A 73 -55.12 -1.19 -48.67
C LEU A 73 -55.00 -0.05 -47.66
N PHE A 74 -56.07 0.72 -47.45
CA PHE A 74 -56.07 1.81 -46.47
C PHE A 74 -55.91 1.30 -45.03
N GLN A 75 -56.60 0.20 -44.68
CA GLN A 75 -56.45 -0.43 -43.36
C GLN A 75 -55.05 -1.03 -43.16
N PHE A 76 -54.50 -1.68 -44.18
CA PHE A 76 -53.12 -2.17 -44.16
C PHE A 76 -52.12 -1.03 -43.95
N PHE A 77 -52.32 0.11 -44.63
CA PHE A 77 -51.48 1.29 -44.49
C PHE A 77 -51.53 1.87 -43.07
N LEU A 78 -52.72 1.98 -42.46
CA LEU A 78 -52.87 2.46 -41.07
C LEU A 78 -52.19 1.51 -40.07
N LEU A 79 -52.33 0.20 -40.25
CA LEU A 79 -51.65 -0.79 -39.41
C LEU A 79 -50.13 -0.71 -39.57
N ALA A 80 -49.63 -0.58 -40.80
CA ALA A 80 -48.21 -0.41 -41.08
C ALA A 80 -47.66 0.88 -40.44
N LEU A 81 -48.40 1.99 -40.52
CA LEU A 81 -48.02 3.27 -39.93
C LEU A 81 -47.98 3.20 -38.39
N GLY A 82 -48.97 2.56 -37.77
CA GLY A 82 -48.99 2.27 -36.35
C GLY A 82 -47.83 1.37 -35.91
N TRP A 83 -47.48 0.36 -36.71
CA TRP A 83 -46.37 -0.54 -36.46
C TRP A 83 -45.01 0.17 -36.54
N VAL A 84 -44.82 1.04 -37.54
CA VAL A 84 -43.62 1.89 -37.67
C VAL A 84 -43.49 2.86 -36.50
N ALA A 85 -44.58 3.49 -36.08
CA ALA A 85 -44.60 4.38 -34.91
C ALA A 85 -44.23 3.64 -33.62
N LEU A 86 -44.76 2.43 -33.41
CA LEU A 86 -44.43 1.58 -32.27
C LEU A 86 -42.94 1.19 -32.25
N ILE A 87 -42.39 0.81 -33.42
CA ILE A 87 -40.95 0.49 -33.56
C ILE A 87 -40.09 1.71 -33.24
N ARG A 88 -40.45 2.90 -33.74
CA ARG A 88 -39.73 4.15 -33.45
C ARG A 88 -39.72 4.47 -31.95
N LEU A 89 -40.86 4.36 -31.27
CA LEU A 89 -40.98 4.60 -29.84
C LEU A 89 -40.15 3.60 -29.03
N ARG A 90 -40.27 2.31 -29.37
CA ARG A 90 -39.52 1.24 -28.69
C ARG A 90 -38.02 1.36 -28.90
N SER A 91 -37.57 1.72 -30.11
CA SER A 91 -36.15 1.94 -30.41
C SER A 91 -35.57 3.11 -29.61
N ARG A 92 -36.35 4.20 -29.40
CA ARG A 92 -35.93 5.32 -28.55
C ARG A 92 -35.78 4.90 -27.09
N GLU A 93 -36.76 4.18 -26.55
CA GLU A 93 -36.72 3.71 -25.17
C GLU A 93 -35.56 2.73 -24.93
N ILE A 94 -35.35 1.77 -25.84
CA ILE A 94 -34.20 0.85 -25.79
C ILE A 94 -32.89 1.62 -25.88
N GLY A 95 -32.80 2.64 -26.75
CA GLY A 95 -31.63 3.51 -26.87
C GLY A 95 -31.31 4.24 -25.55
N GLN A 96 -32.30 4.85 -24.92
CA GLN A 96 -32.14 5.54 -23.64
C GLN A 96 -31.75 4.57 -22.50
N LEU A 97 -32.36 3.39 -22.44
CA LEU A 97 -32.02 2.37 -21.46
C LEU A 97 -30.58 1.86 -21.66
N ARG A 98 -30.14 1.67 -22.90
CA ARG A 98 -28.75 1.31 -23.22
C ARG A 98 -27.77 2.41 -22.78
N LEU A 99 -28.08 3.67 -23.05
CA LEU A 99 -27.26 4.80 -22.62
C LEU A 99 -27.13 4.86 -21.09
N ARG A 100 -28.26 4.84 -20.38
CA ARG A 100 -28.28 4.82 -18.90
C ARG A 100 -27.50 3.64 -18.31
N ARG A 101 -27.67 2.44 -18.87
CA ARG A 101 -26.90 1.26 -18.44
C ARG A 101 -25.40 1.44 -18.68
N SER A 102 -25.01 2.01 -19.81
CA SER A 102 -23.61 2.29 -20.12
C SER A 102 -23.01 3.31 -19.15
N GLU A 103 -23.71 4.41 -18.90
CA GLU A 103 -23.31 5.46 -17.96
C GLU A 103 -23.18 4.93 -16.53
N GLN A 104 -24.16 4.14 -16.07
CA GLN A 104 -24.10 3.48 -14.77
C GLN A 104 -22.94 2.51 -14.68
N LYS A 105 -22.68 1.72 -15.73
CA LYS A 105 -21.53 0.81 -15.81
C LYS A 105 -20.21 1.57 -15.67
N TYR A 106 -20.03 2.65 -16.45
CA TYR A 106 -18.83 3.50 -16.39
C TYR A 106 -18.63 4.14 -15.01
N ARG A 107 -19.69 4.75 -14.44
CA ARG A 107 -19.64 5.34 -13.10
C ARG A 107 -19.30 4.31 -12.03
N SER A 108 -19.84 3.10 -12.14
CA SER A 108 -19.52 2.02 -11.22
C SER A 108 -18.04 1.65 -11.31
N ILE A 109 -17.48 1.50 -12.51
CA ILE A 109 -16.06 1.16 -12.70
C ILE A 109 -15.16 2.22 -12.07
N ILE A 110 -15.41 3.51 -12.36
CA ILE A 110 -14.58 4.60 -11.85
C ILE A 110 -14.68 4.78 -10.32
N ASN A 111 -15.87 4.57 -9.75
CA ASN A 111 -16.07 4.72 -8.31
C ASN A 111 -15.54 3.53 -7.48
N HIS A 112 -15.25 2.40 -8.12
CA HIS A 112 -14.59 1.26 -7.48
C HIS A 112 -13.08 1.20 -7.78
N ALA A 113 -12.55 2.14 -8.58
CA ALA A 113 -11.11 2.30 -8.73
C ALA A 113 -10.51 2.71 -7.38
N THR A 114 -9.36 2.11 -7.04
CA THR A 114 -8.58 2.44 -5.85
C THR A 114 -7.82 3.75 -6.02
N GLU A 115 -7.47 4.09 -7.25
CA GLU A 115 -6.84 5.36 -7.61
C GLU A 115 -7.87 6.49 -7.67
N ALA A 116 -7.48 7.68 -7.22
CA ALA A 116 -8.27 8.88 -7.42
C ALA A 116 -8.23 9.26 -8.90
N ILE A 117 -9.41 9.38 -9.49
CA ILE A 117 -9.59 9.71 -10.91
C ILE A 117 -10.52 10.91 -10.98
N PHE A 118 -10.04 11.97 -11.62
CA PHE A 118 -10.85 13.15 -11.90
C PHE A 118 -10.57 13.71 -13.29
N LEU A 119 -11.61 14.34 -13.85
CA LEU A 119 -11.61 14.89 -15.21
C LEU A 119 -11.70 16.40 -15.12
N LEU A 120 -10.86 17.09 -15.89
CA LEU A 120 -10.82 18.55 -15.96
C LEU A 120 -11.21 19.03 -17.35
N ASP A 121 -11.93 20.15 -17.43
CA ASP A 121 -12.18 20.87 -18.68
C ASP A 121 -10.94 21.68 -19.14
N SER A 122 -11.06 22.40 -20.25
CA SER A 122 -9.99 23.24 -20.80
C SER A 122 -9.61 24.44 -19.92
N ALA A 123 -10.49 24.85 -18.99
CA ALA A 123 -10.28 25.90 -18.02
C ALA A 123 -9.80 25.37 -16.65
N GLY A 124 -9.61 24.06 -16.52
CA GLY A 124 -9.19 23.39 -15.29
C GLY A 124 -10.32 23.16 -14.28
N ARG A 125 -11.59 23.19 -14.69
CA ARG A 125 -12.73 22.89 -13.81
C ARG A 125 -12.99 21.41 -13.74
N VAL A 126 -13.33 20.94 -12.54
CA VAL A 126 -13.61 19.53 -12.27
C VAL A 126 -14.96 19.12 -12.87
N MET A 127 -14.95 18.18 -13.81
CA MET A 127 -16.15 17.59 -14.41
C MET A 127 -16.52 16.25 -13.77
N GLU A 128 -15.52 15.46 -13.38
CA GLU A 128 -15.72 14.17 -12.71
C GLU A 128 -14.79 14.07 -11.50
N TRP A 129 -15.27 13.45 -10.43
CA TRP A 129 -14.56 13.24 -9.17
C TRP A 129 -15.02 11.91 -8.57
N ASN A 130 -14.15 10.90 -8.56
CA ASN A 130 -14.51 9.57 -8.08
C ASN A 130 -14.44 9.44 -6.56
N LYS A 131 -14.93 8.32 -6.04
CA LYS A 131 -14.94 8.04 -4.59
C LYS A 131 -13.54 8.01 -3.98
N ALA A 132 -12.54 7.49 -4.68
CA ALA A 132 -11.16 7.49 -4.21
C ALA A 132 -10.58 8.92 -4.09
N ALA A 133 -10.95 9.85 -5.00
CA ALA A 133 -10.57 11.25 -4.88
C ALA A 133 -11.20 11.92 -3.64
N GLU A 134 -12.45 11.58 -3.29
CA GLU A 134 -13.05 12.04 -2.03
C GLU A 134 -12.29 11.54 -0.80
N GLN A 135 -11.79 10.30 -0.84
CA GLN A 135 -11.05 9.68 0.26
C GLN A 135 -9.66 10.27 0.43
N ILE A 136 -8.90 10.39 -0.68
CA ILE A 136 -7.52 10.89 -0.67
C ILE A 136 -7.48 12.37 -0.28
N PHE A 137 -8.31 13.20 -0.91
CA PHE A 137 -8.27 14.66 -0.70
C PHE A 137 -9.23 15.13 0.40
N GLY A 138 -10.14 14.30 0.90
CA GLY A 138 -11.13 14.69 1.91
C GLY A 138 -12.23 15.64 1.40
N ILE A 139 -12.25 15.94 0.10
CA ILE A 139 -13.22 16.85 -0.52
C ILE A 139 -14.38 16.04 -1.11
N PRO A 140 -15.63 16.24 -0.65
CA PRO A 140 -16.76 15.53 -1.23
C PRO A 140 -17.02 16.01 -2.66
N ARG A 141 -17.42 15.09 -3.54
CA ARG A 141 -17.69 15.31 -4.97
C ARG A 141 -18.57 16.53 -5.22
N ARG A 142 -19.62 16.71 -4.42
CA ARG A 142 -20.54 17.86 -4.54
C ARG A 142 -19.85 19.23 -4.39
N ASN A 143 -18.74 19.29 -3.65
CA ASN A 143 -17.96 20.51 -3.45
C ASN A 143 -16.86 20.65 -4.51
N ALA A 144 -16.36 19.53 -5.05
CA ALA A 144 -15.33 19.53 -6.07
C ALA A 144 -15.88 19.88 -7.47
N LEU A 145 -17.08 19.40 -7.83
CA LEU A 145 -17.65 19.58 -9.16
C LEU A 145 -17.81 21.06 -9.55
N ALA A 146 -17.47 21.37 -10.81
CA ALA A 146 -17.48 22.69 -11.43
C ALA A 146 -16.54 23.77 -10.83
N GLN A 147 -15.86 23.46 -9.72
CA GLN A 147 -14.80 24.31 -9.17
C GLN A 147 -13.52 24.19 -10.01
N ARG A 148 -12.69 25.23 -10.02
CA ARG A 148 -11.36 25.13 -10.62
C ARG A 148 -10.47 24.33 -9.66
N ILE A 149 -9.66 23.43 -10.22
CA ILE A 149 -8.78 22.56 -9.42
C ILE A 149 -7.77 23.35 -8.58
N GLU A 150 -7.42 24.56 -9.02
CA GLU A 150 -6.50 25.48 -8.33
C GLU A 150 -7.13 26.15 -7.10
N ASP A 151 -8.46 26.27 -7.09
CA ASP A 151 -9.21 26.90 -5.99
C ASP A 151 -9.52 25.88 -4.87
N LEU A 152 -9.30 24.59 -5.13
CA LEU A 152 -9.44 23.52 -4.15
C LEU A 152 -8.13 23.37 -3.37
N ASP A 153 -8.20 23.46 -2.05
CA ASP A 153 -7.06 23.14 -1.19
C ASP A 153 -6.87 21.61 -1.14
N LEU A 154 -6.02 21.12 -2.04
CA LEU A 154 -5.68 19.70 -2.13
C LEU A 154 -4.55 19.30 -1.18
N GLY A 155 -3.91 20.24 -0.46
CA GLY A 155 -2.76 19.95 0.40
C GLY A 155 -1.53 19.38 -0.33
N LEU A 156 -1.45 19.55 -1.65
CA LEU A 156 -0.40 18.99 -2.50
C LEU A 156 0.81 19.92 -2.61
N GLN A 157 2.01 19.35 -2.50
CA GLN A 157 3.27 20.02 -2.80
C GLN A 157 4.13 19.16 -3.75
N PRO A 158 4.53 19.66 -4.93
CA PRO A 158 4.17 20.97 -5.54
C PRO A 158 2.69 21.04 -5.96
N SER A 159 2.23 22.14 -6.59
CA SER A 159 0.83 22.22 -7.08
C SER A 159 0.63 21.47 -8.41
N LEU A 160 -0.60 21.07 -8.70
CA LEU A 160 -0.95 20.35 -9.95
C LEU A 160 -0.75 21.20 -11.22
N THR A 161 -0.69 22.52 -11.12
CA THR A 161 -0.57 23.45 -12.26
C THR A 161 0.67 23.15 -13.11
N GLY A 162 1.79 22.78 -12.46
CA GLY A 162 3.04 22.44 -13.14
C GLY A 162 2.91 21.21 -14.05
N ILE A 163 2.38 20.11 -13.52
CA ILE A 163 2.24 18.85 -14.28
C ILE A 163 1.15 18.95 -15.38
N ILE A 164 0.05 19.67 -15.11
CA ILE A 164 -1.01 19.89 -16.10
C ILE A 164 -0.47 20.71 -17.30
N SER A 165 0.25 21.80 -17.03
CA SER A 165 0.86 22.62 -18.08
C SER A 165 1.91 21.83 -18.88
N GLN A 166 2.70 20.98 -18.22
CA GLN A 166 3.65 20.07 -18.88
C GLN A 166 2.94 19.08 -19.82
N ALA A 167 1.89 18.40 -19.34
CA ALA A 167 1.11 17.45 -20.14
C ALA A 167 0.46 18.13 -21.36
N ARG A 168 -0.02 19.37 -21.19
CA ARG A 168 -0.58 20.18 -22.28
C ARG A 168 0.48 20.53 -23.34
N ARG A 169 1.66 20.98 -22.91
CA ARG A 169 2.77 21.35 -23.82
C ARG A 169 3.27 20.16 -24.62
N MET A 170 3.38 18.99 -23.99
CA MET A 170 3.92 17.79 -24.64
C MET A 170 2.89 16.99 -25.45
N ARG A 171 1.58 17.31 -25.33
CA ARG A 171 0.46 16.50 -25.85
C ARG A 171 0.61 15.00 -25.55
N LYS A 172 1.17 14.69 -24.38
CA LYS A 172 1.47 13.32 -23.92
C LYS A 172 1.20 13.21 -22.43
N ARG A 173 1.17 11.98 -21.93
CA ARG A 173 1.07 11.68 -20.50
C ARG A 173 2.28 12.27 -19.75
N ALA A 174 2.03 13.03 -18.71
CA ALA A 174 3.03 13.49 -17.75
C ALA A 174 2.86 12.72 -16.43
N PHE A 175 3.96 12.50 -15.72
CA PHE A 175 3.97 11.85 -14.41
C PHE A 175 4.91 12.61 -13.47
N SER A 176 4.51 12.79 -12.22
CA SER A 176 5.36 13.37 -11.17
C SER A 176 4.90 12.92 -9.78
N GLU A 177 5.79 13.00 -8.80
CA GLU A 177 5.54 12.63 -7.42
C GLU A 177 5.22 13.88 -6.59
N PHE A 178 4.30 13.74 -5.66
CA PHE A 178 3.77 14.82 -4.83
C PHE A 178 3.73 14.40 -3.36
N HIS A 179 3.86 15.37 -2.47
CA HIS A 179 3.63 15.19 -1.05
C HIS A 179 2.25 15.75 -0.71
N LEU A 180 1.45 14.96 0.00
CA LEU A 180 0.18 15.37 0.57
C LEU A 180 0.37 15.63 2.06
N SER A 181 0.05 16.84 2.52
CA SER A 181 0.03 17.21 3.94
C SER A 181 -1.42 17.36 4.42
N ARG A 182 -1.79 16.64 5.49
CA ARG A 182 -3.13 16.70 6.09
C ARG A 182 -3.01 16.73 7.63
N GLU A 183 -4.07 17.17 8.33
CA GLU A 183 -4.23 17.18 9.80
C GLU A 183 -4.11 15.82 10.52
N GLY A 184 -3.48 14.81 9.91
CA GLY A 184 -3.22 13.50 10.51
C GLY A 184 -2.04 12.73 9.91
N GLY A 185 -1.19 13.37 9.07
CA GLY A 185 0.01 12.73 8.52
C GLY A 185 0.46 13.26 7.15
N PHE A 186 1.56 12.70 6.66
CA PHE A 186 2.08 12.92 5.31
C PHE A 186 1.87 11.67 4.46
N ALA A 187 1.54 11.84 3.18
CA ALA A 187 1.47 10.75 2.19
C ALA A 187 2.24 11.13 0.92
N GLN A 188 2.81 10.13 0.25
CA GLN A 188 3.50 10.30 -1.02
C GLN A 188 2.60 9.81 -2.15
N LEU A 189 2.34 10.67 -3.13
CA LEU A 189 1.40 10.43 -4.21
C LEU A 189 2.09 10.43 -5.57
N GLY A 190 1.80 9.42 -6.38
CA GLY A 190 2.11 9.41 -7.81
C GLY A 190 0.97 10.04 -8.59
N VAL A 191 1.24 11.12 -9.32
CA VAL A 191 0.24 11.82 -10.13
C VAL A 191 0.56 11.67 -11.60
N ALA A 192 -0.39 11.15 -12.37
CA ALA A 192 -0.31 11.09 -13.83
C ALA A 192 -1.40 11.96 -14.46
N VAL A 193 -1.01 12.81 -15.41
CA VAL A 193 -1.94 13.65 -16.19
C VAL A 193 -1.89 13.23 -17.65
N SER A 194 -3.04 12.86 -18.20
CA SER A 194 -3.22 12.56 -19.62
C SER A 194 -4.11 13.61 -20.27
N THR A 195 -3.64 14.20 -21.38
CA THR A 195 -4.45 15.13 -22.17
C THR A 195 -5.32 14.34 -23.15
N ILE A 196 -6.62 14.64 -23.19
CA ILE A 196 -7.54 14.08 -24.18
C ILE A 196 -7.48 14.97 -25.43
N GLU A 197 -7.19 14.39 -26.59
CA GLU A 197 -7.29 15.14 -27.84
C GLU A 197 -8.76 15.41 -28.16
N PRO A 198 -9.16 16.67 -28.39
CA PRO A 198 -10.52 16.96 -28.82
C PRO A 198 -10.74 16.33 -30.19
N GLY A 199 -11.75 15.46 -30.30
CA GLY A 199 -12.22 14.96 -31.60
C GLY A 199 -12.78 16.09 -32.48
N THR A 200 -13.03 15.81 -33.75
CA THR A 200 -13.66 16.79 -34.65
C THR A 200 -15.17 16.88 -34.38
N GLY A 201 -15.64 18.02 -33.85
CA GLY A 201 -17.06 18.38 -33.72
C GLY A 201 -17.45 18.99 -32.36
N GLU A 202 -18.62 19.63 -32.27
CA GLU A 202 -19.15 20.30 -31.06
C GLU A 202 -19.22 19.42 -29.79
N LYS A 203 -19.22 18.08 -29.94
CA LYS A 203 -19.21 17.15 -28.80
C LYS A 203 -17.85 16.98 -28.15
N ALA A 204 -16.77 17.45 -28.78
CA ALA A 204 -15.42 17.31 -28.24
C ALA A 204 -15.15 18.21 -27.02
N GLU A 205 -15.84 19.36 -26.92
CA GLU A 205 -15.74 20.25 -25.75
C GLU A 205 -16.34 19.65 -24.47
N GLN A 206 -17.23 18.64 -24.58
CA GLN A 206 -17.90 18.02 -23.43
C GLN A 206 -17.17 16.79 -22.85
N ILE A 207 -16.07 16.34 -23.47
CA ILE A 207 -15.38 15.09 -23.09
C ILE A 207 -14.29 15.34 -22.01
N GLY A 208 -13.90 16.60 -21.80
CA GLY A 208 -12.84 17.01 -20.88
C GLY A 208 -11.48 17.10 -21.59
N SER A 209 -10.61 17.98 -21.08
CA SER A 209 -9.27 18.26 -21.64
C SER A 209 -8.19 17.41 -20.99
N HIS A 210 -8.33 17.10 -19.69
CA HIS A 210 -7.31 16.38 -18.93
C HIS A 210 -7.93 15.34 -17.99
N VAL A 211 -7.38 14.13 -18.00
CA VAL A 211 -7.65 13.09 -16.99
C VAL A 211 -6.48 13.04 -16.03
N VAL A 212 -6.76 13.14 -14.74
CA VAL A 212 -5.76 13.05 -13.69
C VAL A 212 -5.98 11.77 -12.90
N PHE A 213 -4.91 11.02 -12.75
CA PHE A 213 -4.83 9.81 -11.92
C PHE A 213 -3.90 10.12 -10.75
N VAL A 214 -4.36 9.83 -9.53
CA VAL A 214 -3.58 10.02 -8.31
C VAL A 214 -3.60 8.72 -7.53
N ARG A 215 -2.41 8.20 -7.25
CA ARG A 215 -2.20 6.95 -6.53
C ARG A 215 -1.36 7.23 -5.29
N ASP A 216 -1.78 6.67 -4.16
CA ASP A 216 -0.93 6.61 -2.96
C ASP A 216 0.19 5.59 -3.19
N ILE A 217 1.43 6.04 -3.08
CA ILE A 217 2.65 5.24 -3.28
C ILE A 217 3.52 5.24 -2.01
N THR A 218 2.95 5.64 -0.87
CA THR A 218 3.68 5.79 0.39
C THR A 218 4.34 4.47 0.81
N SER A 219 3.60 3.37 0.78
CA SER A 219 4.12 2.05 1.13
C SER A 219 5.25 1.59 0.20
N GLU A 220 5.06 1.76 -1.10
CA GLU A 220 6.02 1.37 -2.12
C GLU A 220 7.32 2.16 -1.98
N LYS A 221 7.23 3.46 -1.71
CA LYS A 221 8.40 4.32 -1.48
C LYS A 221 9.13 4.00 -0.19
N GLN A 222 8.41 3.66 0.88
CA GLN A 222 9.03 3.19 2.12
C GLN A 222 9.79 1.88 1.91
N ILE A 223 9.21 0.95 1.15
CA ILE A 223 9.88 -0.32 0.81
C ILE A 223 11.08 -0.06 -0.10
N GLU A 224 10.96 0.77 -1.14
CA GLU A 224 12.05 1.14 -2.05
C GLU A 224 13.23 1.77 -1.28
N THR A 225 12.94 2.67 -0.34
CA THR A 225 13.96 3.30 0.51
C THR A 225 14.67 2.27 1.38
N ARG A 226 13.90 1.42 2.08
CA ARG A 226 14.46 0.35 2.93
C ARG A 226 15.28 -0.66 2.15
N MET A 227 14.83 -1.03 0.94
CA MET A 227 15.59 -1.91 0.04
C MET A 227 16.89 -1.25 -0.38
N SER A 228 16.88 0.02 -0.79
CA SER A 228 18.10 0.74 -1.17
C SER A 228 19.10 0.85 -0.01
N GLU A 229 18.61 1.10 1.21
CA GLU A 229 19.45 1.10 2.41
C GLU A 229 20.04 -0.28 2.68
N THR A 230 19.23 -1.34 2.57
CA THR A 230 19.68 -2.73 2.75
C THR A 230 20.71 -3.13 1.71
N GLU A 231 20.53 -2.76 0.44
CA GLU A 231 21.50 -3.02 -0.64
C GLU A 231 22.81 -2.27 -0.42
N LYS A 232 22.74 -0.98 -0.03
CA LYS A 232 23.93 -0.20 0.34
C LYS A 232 24.66 -0.84 1.51
N MET A 233 23.93 -1.30 2.53
CA MET A 233 24.49 -1.98 3.70
C MET A 233 25.15 -3.32 3.32
N ALA A 234 24.51 -4.13 2.48
CA ALA A 234 25.07 -5.38 1.99
C ALA A 234 26.36 -5.16 1.18
N GLY A 235 26.38 -4.11 0.33
CA GLY A 235 27.57 -3.71 -0.41
C GLY A 235 28.72 -3.26 0.49
N ILE A 236 28.43 -2.42 1.49
CA ILE A 236 29.41 -2.04 2.53
C ILE A 236 29.92 -3.28 3.26
N GLY A 237 29.05 -4.25 3.55
CA GLY A 237 29.44 -5.49 4.21
C GLY A 237 30.40 -6.35 3.38
N GLN A 238 30.09 -6.58 2.10
CA GLN A 238 30.97 -7.35 1.23
C GLN A 238 32.34 -6.68 1.05
N LEU A 239 32.37 -5.36 0.85
CA LEU A 239 33.62 -4.60 0.75
C LEU A 239 34.41 -4.62 2.06
N ALA A 240 33.73 -4.44 3.19
CA ALA A 240 34.32 -4.55 4.52
C ALA A 240 34.97 -5.91 4.75
N ALA A 241 34.34 -7.01 4.34
CA ALA A 241 34.88 -8.35 4.52
C ALA A 241 36.18 -8.58 3.72
N GLY A 242 36.22 -8.10 2.47
CA GLY A 242 37.43 -8.17 1.64
C GLY A 242 38.56 -7.29 2.16
N ILE A 243 38.24 -6.03 2.51
CA ILE A 243 39.21 -5.06 3.04
C ILE A 243 39.76 -5.52 4.40
N ALA A 244 38.90 -6.06 5.26
CA ALA A 244 39.31 -6.51 6.58
C ALA A 244 40.34 -7.63 6.56
N HIS A 245 40.21 -8.57 5.63
CA HIS A 245 41.22 -9.61 5.45
C HIS A 245 42.56 -9.02 5.00
N GLN A 246 42.53 -8.10 4.04
CA GLN A 246 43.73 -7.45 3.51
C GLN A 246 44.41 -6.51 4.51
N LEU A 247 43.67 -5.90 5.44
CA LEU A 247 44.22 -5.03 6.48
C LEU A 247 44.70 -5.81 7.71
N ASN A 248 44.06 -6.92 8.07
CA ASN A 248 44.49 -7.74 9.21
C ASN A 248 45.90 -8.32 9.00
N THR A 249 46.27 -8.64 7.77
CA THR A 249 47.60 -9.21 7.44
C THR A 249 48.76 -8.24 7.75
N PRO A 250 48.83 -7.02 7.19
CA PRO A 250 49.89 -6.07 7.51
C PRO A 250 49.83 -5.60 8.97
N LEU A 251 48.65 -5.42 9.57
CA LEU A 251 48.54 -5.07 10.99
C LEU A 251 49.06 -6.18 11.90
N GLY A 252 48.84 -7.45 11.54
CA GLY A 252 49.42 -8.58 12.26
C GLY A 252 50.95 -8.56 12.22
N SER A 253 51.53 -8.24 11.06
CA SER A 253 52.98 -8.11 10.91
C SER A 253 53.54 -6.94 11.72
N ILE A 254 52.90 -5.77 11.68
CA ILE A 254 53.30 -4.58 12.45
C ILE A 254 53.25 -4.89 13.95
N LEU A 255 52.18 -5.53 14.41
CA LEU A 255 52.01 -5.90 15.81
C LEU A 255 53.12 -6.85 16.28
N LEU A 256 53.39 -7.90 15.50
CA LEU A 256 54.45 -8.86 15.81
C LEU A 256 55.82 -8.18 15.89
N SER A 257 56.18 -7.38 14.88
CA SER A 257 57.46 -6.66 14.88
C SER A 257 57.58 -5.68 16.04
N ALA A 258 56.49 -4.96 16.38
CA ALA A 258 56.49 -4.04 17.51
C ALA A 258 56.63 -4.79 18.85
N GLN A 259 55.97 -5.93 19.01
CA GLN A 259 56.12 -6.78 20.22
C GLN A 259 57.55 -7.32 20.37
N MET A 260 58.18 -7.76 19.28
CA MET A 260 59.58 -8.18 19.31
C MET A 260 60.53 -7.02 19.67
N LEU A 261 60.29 -5.82 19.13
CA LEU A 261 61.06 -4.63 19.48
C LEU A 261 60.86 -4.21 20.94
N GLU A 262 59.67 -4.41 21.50
CA GLU A 262 59.38 -4.15 22.92
C GLU A 262 60.16 -5.08 23.85
N GLU A 263 60.39 -6.34 23.45
CA GLU A 263 61.18 -7.30 24.23
C GLU A 263 62.69 -6.97 24.22
N ASP A 264 63.20 -6.39 23.13
CA ASP A 264 64.63 -6.13 22.92
C ASP A 264 65.08 -4.69 23.31
N VAL A 265 64.15 -3.78 23.59
CA VAL A 265 64.46 -2.37 23.88
C VAL A 265 64.79 -2.14 25.36
N GLU A 266 65.95 -1.54 25.63
CA GLU A 266 66.38 -1.19 27.00
C GLU A 266 66.04 0.26 27.38
N ASP A 267 65.83 1.13 26.39
CA ASP A 267 65.51 2.55 26.58
C ASP A 267 63.99 2.73 26.81
N GLU A 268 63.62 3.29 27.97
CA GLU A 268 62.21 3.41 28.40
C GLU A 268 61.41 4.38 27.50
N ASP A 269 62.02 5.45 26.99
CA ASP A 269 61.35 6.41 26.10
C ASP A 269 61.00 5.72 24.76
N GLN A 270 61.94 4.91 24.22
CA GLN A 270 61.68 4.08 23.04
C GLN A 270 60.66 2.96 23.32
N ALA A 271 60.71 2.35 24.51
CA ALA A 271 59.74 1.35 24.92
C ALA A 271 58.32 1.91 24.99
N GLU A 272 58.15 3.15 25.44
CA GLU A 272 56.85 3.82 25.48
C GLU A 272 56.31 4.12 24.07
N ASP A 273 57.18 4.54 23.15
CA ASP A 273 56.83 4.73 21.74
C ASP A 273 56.42 3.41 21.05
N ILE A 274 57.13 2.32 21.32
CA ILE A 274 56.78 0.98 20.83
C ILE A 274 55.43 0.52 21.39
N ARG A 275 55.21 0.67 22.71
CA ARG A 275 53.92 0.38 23.36
C ARG A 275 52.78 1.21 22.75
N ARG A 276 53.05 2.44 22.35
CA ARG A 276 52.07 3.27 21.62
C ARG A 276 51.74 2.68 20.25
N ILE A 277 52.71 2.20 19.49
CA ILE A 277 52.49 1.52 18.20
C ILE A 277 51.63 0.26 18.39
N ILE A 278 51.91 -0.55 19.40
CA ILE A 278 51.15 -1.76 19.74
C ILE A 278 49.68 -1.38 20.01
N ARG A 279 49.42 -0.41 20.92
CA ARG A 279 48.06 0.05 21.24
C ARG A 279 47.30 0.54 20.00
N GLN A 280 47.96 1.29 19.11
CA GLN A 280 47.33 1.79 17.87
C GLN A 280 47.04 0.66 16.87
N THR A 281 47.93 -0.33 16.76
CA THR A 281 47.74 -1.48 15.86
C THR A 281 46.60 -2.37 16.32
N GLU A 282 46.49 -2.63 17.62
CA GLU A 282 45.37 -3.35 18.22
C GLU A 282 44.04 -2.61 18.04
N GLN A 283 44.06 -1.27 18.14
CA GLN A 283 42.90 -0.43 17.88
C GLN A 283 42.42 -0.57 16.42
N CYS A 284 43.33 -0.50 15.44
CA CYS A 284 43.00 -0.72 14.04
C CYS A 284 42.34 -2.09 13.81
N ARG A 285 42.88 -3.16 14.43
CA ARG A 285 42.30 -4.51 14.37
C ARG A 285 40.90 -4.56 15.00
N ARG A 286 40.66 -3.86 16.12
CA ARG A 286 39.32 -3.75 16.74
C ARG A 286 38.32 -3.05 15.83
N ILE A 287 38.70 -1.94 15.18
CA ILE A 287 37.85 -1.21 14.23
C ILE A 287 37.47 -2.13 13.05
N ILE A 288 38.46 -2.84 12.49
CA ILE A 288 38.25 -3.77 11.39
C ILE A 288 37.32 -4.93 11.79
N LYS A 289 37.49 -5.47 13.00
CA LYS A 289 36.61 -6.52 13.54
C LYS A 289 35.17 -6.02 13.74
N GLY A 290 35.01 -4.79 14.24
CA GLY A 290 33.69 -4.14 14.34
C GLY A 290 33.01 -3.97 12.97
N LEU A 291 33.78 -3.57 11.96
CA LEU A 291 33.31 -3.45 10.58
C LEU A 291 32.93 -4.81 9.96
N LEU A 292 33.69 -5.87 10.25
CA LEU A 292 33.37 -7.25 9.84
C LEU A 292 32.09 -7.80 10.50
N ASN A 293 31.89 -7.53 11.78
CA ASN A 293 30.68 -7.95 12.48
C ASN A 293 29.45 -7.16 12.00
N PHE A 294 29.64 -5.91 11.55
CA PHE A 294 28.61 -5.16 10.84
C PHE A 294 28.33 -5.77 9.46
N ALA A 295 29.34 -6.29 8.77
CA ALA A 295 29.24 -6.80 7.41
C ALA A 295 28.56 -8.17 7.25
N ARG A 296 28.73 -9.06 8.23
CA ARG A 296 28.14 -10.41 8.20
C ARG A 296 26.85 -10.43 9.00
N PRO A 297 25.70 -10.77 8.40
CA PRO A 297 24.64 -11.41 9.15
C PRO A 297 25.26 -12.71 9.67
N THR A 298 25.47 -12.80 10.98
CA THR A 298 25.92 -14.04 11.60
C THR A 298 24.79 -15.05 11.39
N GLY A 299 24.91 -15.89 10.36
CA GLY A 299 24.04 -17.02 10.13
C GLY A 299 24.18 -18.01 11.27
N SER A 300 23.53 -17.73 12.38
CA SER A 300 23.20 -18.69 13.42
C SER A 300 21.70 -18.88 13.39
N GLU A 301 21.29 -20.12 13.62
CA GLU A 301 19.88 -20.49 13.62
C GLU A 301 19.12 -19.63 14.63
N ARG A 302 17.99 -19.06 14.19
CA ARG A 302 17.06 -18.38 15.08
C ARG A 302 16.34 -19.44 15.89
N GLY A 303 16.38 -19.30 17.21
CA GLY A 303 15.74 -20.22 18.14
C GLY A 303 15.06 -19.49 19.28
N ARG A 304 14.26 -20.22 20.04
CA ARG A 304 13.66 -19.73 21.29
C ARG A 304 14.75 -19.61 22.34
N LEU A 305 14.91 -18.43 22.93
CA LEU A 305 15.94 -18.14 23.93
C LEU A 305 15.39 -17.25 25.06
N ASN A 306 15.94 -17.39 26.25
CA ASN A 306 15.62 -16.54 27.39
C ASN A 306 16.59 -15.34 27.42
N LEU A 307 16.06 -14.11 27.36
CA LEU A 307 16.90 -12.90 27.33
C LEU A 307 17.74 -12.73 28.60
N GLY A 308 17.19 -13.07 29.77
CA GLY A 308 17.91 -12.97 31.04
C GLY A 308 19.14 -13.87 31.11
N GLU A 309 19.11 -15.05 30.48
CA GLU A 309 20.28 -15.93 30.33
C GLU A 309 21.34 -15.29 29.45
N VAL A 310 20.95 -14.76 28.29
CA VAL A 310 21.90 -14.12 27.35
C VAL A 310 22.58 -12.89 27.99
N VAL A 311 21.83 -12.05 28.71
CA VAL A 311 22.40 -10.91 29.45
C VAL A 311 23.37 -11.39 30.53
N ARG A 312 23.00 -12.42 31.31
CA ARG A 312 23.85 -12.97 32.38
C ARG A 312 25.14 -13.57 31.83
N GLU A 313 25.07 -14.35 30.76
CA GLU A 313 26.24 -14.93 30.09
C GLU A 313 27.17 -13.84 29.54
N THR A 314 26.61 -12.83 28.87
CA THR A 314 27.40 -11.70 28.34
C THR A 314 28.08 -10.92 29.47
N THR A 315 27.38 -10.68 30.57
CA THR A 315 27.92 -10.01 31.76
C THR A 315 29.05 -10.83 32.39
N TYR A 316 28.89 -12.16 32.47
CA TYR A 316 29.91 -13.07 32.96
C TYR A 316 31.18 -13.05 32.09
N LEU A 317 31.04 -13.03 30.77
CA LEU A 317 32.18 -12.92 29.84
C LEU A 317 32.97 -11.61 30.03
N MET A 318 32.30 -10.54 30.49
CA MET A 318 32.92 -9.23 30.75
C MET A 318 33.35 -9.02 32.21
N GLU A 319 33.14 -10.00 33.09
CA GLU A 319 33.28 -9.85 34.55
C GLU A 319 34.65 -9.27 34.96
N LYS A 320 35.74 -9.79 34.39
CA LYS A 320 37.10 -9.32 34.71
C LYS A 320 37.29 -7.85 34.35
N THR A 321 36.79 -7.44 33.18
CA THR A 321 36.91 -6.06 32.70
C THR A 321 36.02 -5.12 33.51
N LEU A 322 34.80 -5.52 33.84
CA LEU A 322 33.88 -4.77 34.70
C LEU A 322 34.45 -4.57 36.10
N LYS A 323 35.05 -5.60 36.70
CA LYS A 323 35.73 -5.50 38.01
C LYS A 323 36.90 -4.52 37.99
N VAL A 324 37.73 -4.55 36.94
CA VAL A 324 38.84 -3.59 36.79
C VAL A 324 38.32 -2.16 36.65
N ALA A 325 37.19 -1.97 35.96
CA ALA A 325 36.53 -0.68 35.84
C ALA A 325 35.75 -0.26 37.10
N THR A 326 35.70 -1.09 38.15
CA THR A 326 34.90 -0.84 39.37
C THR A 326 33.40 -0.64 39.05
N ILE A 327 32.87 -1.47 38.15
CA ILE A 327 31.47 -1.44 37.72
C ILE A 327 30.75 -2.67 38.25
N GLU A 328 29.60 -2.44 38.89
CA GLU A 328 28.68 -3.49 39.33
C GLU A 328 27.45 -3.54 38.41
N VAL A 329 27.04 -4.75 38.01
CA VAL A 329 25.88 -4.97 37.16
C VAL A 329 24.80 -5.70 37.95
N ALA A 330 23.66 -5.05 38.13
CA ALA A 330 22.47 -5.63 38.76
C ALA A 330 21.46 -6.02 37.68
N ILE A 331 21.05 -7.29 37.66
CA ILE A 331 20.10 -7.83 36.69
C ILE A 331 18.82 -8.24 37.43
N GLU A 332 17.70 -7.61 37.07
CA GLU A 332 16.37 -7.87 37.60
C GLU A 332 15.50 -8.44 36.46
N GLU A 333 15.07 -9.70 36.60
CA GLU A 333 14.13 -10.37 35.67
C GLU A 333 12.90 -10.83 36.47
N GLU A 334 11.74 -10.22 36.21
CA GLU A 334 10.49 -10.56 36.94
C GLU A 334 9.94 -11.93 36.50
N GLU A 335 9.94 -12.19 35.19
CA GLU A 335 9.44 -13.42 34.58
C GLU A 335 10.35 -13.86 33.43
N ARG A 336 10.38 -15.17 33.16
CA ARG A 336 11.20 -15.73 32.07
C ARG A 336 10.82 -15.11 30.73
N SER A 337 11.75 -14.32 30.20
CA SER A 337 11.53 -13.48 29.04
C SER A 337 11.98 -14.16 27.75
N TRP A 338 11.11 -14.99 27.19
CA TRP A 338 11.37 -15.76 25.97
C TRP A 338 11.18 -14.92 24.70
N VAL A 339 12.17 -14.95 23.81
CA VAL A 339 12.10 -14.36 22.48
C VAL A 339 12.60 -15.35 21.42
N ASN A 340 12.19 -15.14 20.17
CA ASN A 340 12.73 -15.87 19.03
C ASN A 340 13.85 -15.03 18.41
N GLY A 341 15.07 -15.56 18.40
CA GLY A 341 16.21 -14.78 17.96
C GLY A 341 17.49 -15.59 17.79
N ASN A 342 18.52 -14.90 17.36
CA ASN A 342 19.86 -15.44 17.25
C ASN A 342 20.65 -15.07 18.50
N ARG A 343 21.12 -16.08 19.24
CA ARG A 343 21.85 -15.87 20.50
C ARG A 343 23.08 -14.98 20.31
N ASN A 344 23.92 -15.25 19.31
CA ASN A 344 25.16 -14.50 19.07
C ASN A 344 24.90 -13.03 18.75
N GLU A 345 23.82 -12.75 18.00
CA GLU A 345 23.43 -11.37 17.67
C GLU A 345 22.97 -10.61 18.91
N LEU A 346 22.19 -11.25 19.79
CA LEU A 346 21.74 -10.64 21.04
C LEU A 346 22.89 -10.49 22.07
N GLU A 347 23.81 -11.44 22.16
CA GLU A 347 25.05 -11.28 22.94
C GLU A 347 25.84 -10.06 22.46
N GLN A 348 25.93 -9.85 21.14
CA GLN A 348 26.59 -8.67 20.57
C GLN A 348 25.88 -7.37 20.94
N VAL A 349 24.54 -7.36 20.99
CA VAL A 349 23.77 -6.21 21.47
C VAL A 349 24.17 -5.87 22.90
N PHE A 350 24.10 -6.83 23.81
CA PHE A 350 24.38 -6.61 25.23
C PHE A 350 25.85 -6.25 25.48
N PHE A 351 26.78 -6.86 24.74
CA PHE A 351 28.20 -6.52 24.80
C PHE A 351 28.43 -5.04 24.42
N ASN A 352 27.80 -4.57 23.35
CA ASN A 352 27.94 -3.17 22.91
C ASN A 352 27.35 -2.19 23.94
N LEU A 353 26.23 -2.53 24.58
CA LEU A 353 25.63 -1.70 25.63
C LEU A 353 26.50 -1.66 26.89
N LEU A 354 27.00 -2.82 27.35
CA LEU A 354 27.94 -2.92 28.47
C LEU A 354 29.22 -2.13 28.22
N ALA A 355 29.81 -2.26 27.03
CA ALA A 355 31.02 -1.53 26.65
C ALA A 355 30.78 -0.02 26.61
N ASN A 356 29.64 0.43 26.07
CA ASN A 356 29.28 1.84 26.05
C ASN A 356 29.07 2.41 27.46
N ALA A 357 28.40 1.67 28.34
CA ALA A 357 28.17 2.06 29.73
C ALA A 357 29.50 2.16 30.50
N MET A 358 30.40 1.21 30.30
CA MET A 358 31.73 1.22 30.90
C MET A 358 32.56 2.43 30.45
N ASP A 359 32.57 2.73 29.16
CA ASP A 359 33.27 3.90 28.64
C ASP A 359 32.68 5.22 29.15
N ALA A 360 31.39 5.25 29.50
CA ALA A 360 30.70 6.41 30.06
C ALA A 360 30.89 6.57 31.58
N MET A 361 31.46 5.56 32.26
CA MET A 361 31.68 5.52 33.71
C MET A 361 33.17 5.27 34.04
N PRO A 362 34.09 6.20 33.69
CA PRO A 362 35.52 6.02 33.88
C PRO A 362 35.96 5.89 35.35
N HIS A 363 35.11 6.32 36.29
CA HIS A 363 35.36 6.27 37.73
C HIS A 363 34.62 5.12 38.44
N GLY A 364 34.04 4.19 37.67
CA GLY A 364 33.16 3.14 38.19
C GLY A 364 31.72 3.62 38.38
N GLY A 365 30.85 2.69 38.77
CA GLY A 365 29.42 2.95 38.94
C GLY A 365 28.57 1.69 38.83
N ASN A 366 27.26 1.88 38.73
CA ASN A 366 26.31 0.77 38.68
C ASN A 366 25.55 0.76 37.35
N ILE A 367 25.40 -0.43 36.78
CA ILE A 367 24.53 -0.71 35.65
C ILE A 367 23.33 -1.49 36.17
N ALA A 368 22.12 -0.97 35.94
CA ALA A 368 20.88 -1.67 36.23
C ALA A 368 20.27 -2.20 34.93
N VAL A 369 20.04 -3.51 34.87
CA VAL A 369 19.36 -4.18 33.76
C VAL A 369 18.03 -4.73 34.24
N ARG A 370 16.92 -4.22 33.70
CA ARG A 370 15.57 -4.73 33.98
C ARG A 370 15.00 -5.43 32.78
N ILE A 371 14.46 -6.61 32.99
CA ILE A 371 13.89 -7.46 31.96
C ILE A 371 12.47 -7.83 32.37
N GLY A 372 11.49 -7.52 31.54
CA GLY A 372 10.10 -7.78 31.87
C GLY A 372 9.14 -7.58 30.71
N ARG A 373 7.88 -7.96 30.93
CA ARG A 373 6.80 -7.81 29.96
C ARG A 373 6.01 -6.55 30.26
N VAL A 374 6.01 -5.59 29.33
CA VAL A 374 5.30 -4.30 29.51
C VAL A 374 3.89 -4.34 28.93
N VAL A 375 3.72 -5.02 27.79
CA VAL A 375 2.43 -5.23 27.13
C VAL A 375 2.32 -6.69 26.64
N PRO A 376 1.10 -7.23 26.46
CA PRO A 376 0.93 -8.57 25.91
C PRO A 376 1.62 -8.73 24.55
N GLY A 377 2.57 -9.66 24.47
CA GLY A 377 3.29 -9.95 23.23
C GLY A 377 4.63 -9.23 23.06
N GLU A 378 5.03 -8.35 23.96
CA GLU A 378 6.33 -7.65 23.91
C GLU A 378 7.11 -7.81 25.20
N ILE A 379 8.41 -8.06 25.06
CA ILE A 379 9.40 -8.12 26.13
C ILE A 379 10.29 -6.89 26.04
N GLN A 380 10.52 -6.24 27.16
CA GLN A 380 11.37 -5.07 27.27
C GLN A 380 12.63 -5.38 28.09
N VAL A 381 13.77 -4.87 27.61
CA VAL A 381 15.03 -4.83 28.34
C VAL A 381 15.44 -3.38 28.52
N GLU A 382 15.43 -2.89 29.75
CA GLU A 382 15.95 -1.57 30.10
C GLU A 382 17.38 -1.70 30.64
N PHE A 383 18.30 -0.95 30.04
CA PHE A 383 19.72 -0.92 30.38
C PHE A 383 20.07 0.49 30.84
N THR A 384 20.28 0.68 32.15
CA THR A 384 20.54 2.00 32.75
C THR A 384 21.94 2.07 33.32
N ASP A 385 22.73 3.02 32.83
CA ASP A 385 24.03 3.40 33.40
C ASP A 385 23.96 4.70 34.21
N GLN A 386 24.98 4.96 35.02
CA GLN A 386 25.17 6.19 35.80
C GLN A 386 26.30 7.06 35.24
N GLY A 387 26.55 6.97 33.93
CA GLY A 387 27.64 7.68 33.28
C GLY A 387 27.39 9.16 33.03
N GLU A 388 28.28 9.74 32.22
CA GLU A 388 28.25 11.17 31.87
C GLU A 388 27.01 11.58 31.05
N GLY A 389 26.23 10.62 30.55
CA GLY A 389 25.05 10.87 29.72
C GLY A 389 25.38 11.42 28.33
N ILE A 390 24.35 11.71 27.54
CA ILE A 390 24.47 12.12 26.14
C ILE A 390 23.75 13.46 25.93
N ALA A 391 24.47 14.42 25.35
CA ALA A 391 23.93 15.74 24.99
C ALA A 391 22.76 15.61 24.00
N THR A 392 21.71 16.43 24.20
CA THR A 392 20.46 16.37 23.42
C THR A 392 20.68 16.55 21.91
N GLU A 393 21.68 17.35 21.52
CA GLU A 393 22.07 17.56 20.13
C GLU A 393 22.60 16.32 19.39
N HIS A 394 22.91 15.25 20.13
CA HIS A 394 23.41 14.00 19.55
C HIS A 394 22.37 12.88 19.50
N HIS A 395 21.19 13.07 20.11
CA HIS A 395 20.17 12.01 20.27
C HIS A 395 19.75 11.39 18.92
N ASP A 396 19.61 12.19 17.88
CA ASP A 396 19.23 11.71 16.54
C ASP A 396 20.38 11.05 15.76
N ARG A 397 21.62 11.22 16.22
CA ARG A 397 22.84 10.85 15.49
C ARG A 397 23.58 9.66 16.08
N ILE A 398 23.37 9.31 17.35
CA ILE A 398 24.08 8.22 18.04
C ILE A 398 23.88 6.84 17.40
N PHE A 399 22.78 6.64 16.66
CA PHE A 399 22.52 5.40 15.93
C PHE A 399 23.09 5.40 14.51
N LEU A 400 23.66 6.52 14.05
CA LEU A 400 24.32 6.59 12.75
C LEU A 400 25.69 5.87 12.80
N PRO A 401 26.03 5.06 11.78
CA PRO A 401 27.33 4.44 11.70
C PRO A 401 28.47 5.47 11.74
N PHE A 402 29.55 5.12 12.45
CA PHE A 402 30.77 5.93 12.63
C PHE A 402 30.58 7.22 13.43
N PHE A 403 29.38 7.51 13.94
CA PHE A 403 29.19 8.64 14.84
C PHE A 403 29.74 8.32 16.23
N THR A 404 30.63 9.17 16.75
CA THR A 404 31.12 9.07 18.12
C THR A 404 31.45 10.45 18.66
N THR A 405 31.21 10.65 19.96
CA THR A 405 31.58 11.85 20.72
C THR A 405 32.90 11.68 21.48
N LYS A 406 33.50 10.48 21.42
CA LYS A 406 34.74 10.13 22.13
C LYS A 406 35.96 10.68 21.39
N ASP A 407 37.05 10.89 22.12
CA ASP A 407 38.35 11.29 21.54
C ASP A 407 38.77 10.34 20.42
N TYR A 408 39.57 10.87 19.49
CA TYR A 408 40.11 10.12 18.37
C TYR A 408 40.75 8.80 18.83
N GLY A 409 40.13 7.69 18.43
CA GLY A 409 40.60 6.33 18.71
C GLY A 409 40.00 5.62 19.93
N LYS A 410 39.16 6.30 20.72
CA LYS A 410 38.45 5.69 21.85
C LYS A 410 37.07 5.11 21.48
N GLY A 411 36.52 5.42 20.30
CA GLY A 411 35.23 4.93 19.84
C GLY A 411 35.21 4.59 18.35
N THR A 412 34.65 3.43 17.99
CA THR A 412 34.46 3.02 16.58
C THR A 412 33.23 3.67 15.94
N GLY A 413 32.30 4.18 16.75
CA GLY A 413 31.01 4.73 16.32
C GLY A 413 30.07 3.69 15.68
N LEU A 414 30.39 2.39 15.76
CA LEU A 414 29.59 1.33 15.15
C LEU A 414 28.66 0.62 16.16
N GLY A 415 28.97 0.68 17.46
CA GLY A 415 28.29 -0.13 18.49
C GLY A 415 26.77 0.07 18.51
N LEU A 416 26.29 1.31 18.65
CA LEU A 416 24.85 1.60 18.73
C LEU A 416 24.12 1.39 17.40
N SER A 417 24.77 1.64 16.26
CA SER A 417 24.18 1.30 14.95
C SER A 417 23.97 -0.21 14.78
N ILE A 418 24.86 -1.04 15.33
CA ILE A 418 24.71 -2.50 15.34
C ILE A 418 23.56 -2.90 16.26
N VAL A 419 23.46 -2.28 17.45
CA VAL A 419 22.35 -2.53 18.39
C VAL A 419 21.00 -2.26 17.72
N ALA A 420 20.83 -1.08 17.11
CA ALA A 420 19.59 -0.71 16.43
C ALA A 420 19.25 -1.69 15.29
N ARG A 421 20.24 -2.07 14.47
CA ARG A 421 20.03 -3.02 13.38
C ARG A 421 19.59 -4.39 13.87
N ILE A 422 20.33 -4.98 14.82
CA ILE A 422 20.04 -6.33 15.31
C ILE A 422 18.66 -6.39 15.94
N ILE A 423 18.30 -5.41 16.78
CA ILE A 423 16.98 -5.36 17.41
C ILE A 423 15.88 -5.19 16.35
N HIS A 424 16.10 -4.37 15.32
CA HIS A 424 15.17 -4.25 14.20
C HIS A 424 14.99 -5.55 13.41
N GLU A 425 16.08 -6.27 13.13
CA GLU A 425 16.05 -7.58 12.45
C GLU A 425 15.33 -8.67 13.27
N HIS A 426 15.24 -8.49 14.58
CA HIS A 426 14.45 -9.30 15.51
C HIS A 426 12.99 -8.82 15.65
N GLY A 427 12.55 -7.86 14.84
CA GLY A 427 11.19 -7.32 14.87
C GLY A 427 10.94 -6.36 16.03
N GLY A 428 12.00 -5.85 16.66
CA GLY A 428 11.95 -4.94 17.79
C GLY A 428 12.28 -3.49 17.44
N HIS A 429 12.36 -2.65 18.47
CA HIS A 429 12.82 -1.27 18.39
C HIS A 429 13.67 -0.88 19.61
N VAL A 430 14.46 0.18 19.46
CA VAL A 430 15.36 0.72 20.50
C VAL A 430 15.00 2.16 20.76
N GLU A 431 14.82 2.49 22.04
CA GLU A 431 14.67 3.85 22.54
C GLU A 431 15.80 4.20 23.49
N MET A 432 16.01 5.49 23.71
CA MET A 432 17.00 6.00 24.64
C MET A 432 16.44 7.20 25.39
N ARG A 433 16.71 7.24 26.70
CA ARG A 433 16.53 8.40 27.56
C ARG A 433 17.88 8.75 28.18
N SER A 434 18.39 9.96 27.95
CA SER A 434 19.66 10.40 28.50
C SER A 434 19.64 11.89 28.81
N LYS A 435 20.34 12.28 29.88
CA LYS A 435 20.61 13.69 30.20
C LYS A 435 22.09 13.84 30.60
N PRO A 436 22.77 14.92 30.18
CA PRO A 436 24.13 15.19 30.62
C PRO A 436 24.27 15.13 32.14
N GLY A 437 25.22 14.33 32.62
CA GLY A 437 25.54 14.11 34.03
C GLY A 437 24.56 13.23 34.82
N GLN A 438 23.57 12.59 34.17
CA GLN A 438 22.57 11.75 34.85
C GLN A 438 22.52 10.31 34.31
N GLY A 439 23.50 9.89 33.52
CA GLY A 439 23.54 8.58 32.89
C GLY A 439 22.62 8.44 31.68
N THR A 440 22.58 7.22 31.14
CA THR A 440 21.75 6.86 29.98
C THR A 440 20.95 5.60 30.25
N THR A 441 19.69 5.59 29.82
CA THR A 441 18.84 4.41 29.77
C THR A 441 18.56 4.07 28.31
N PHE A 442 18.97 2.88 27.88
CA PHE A 442 18.53 2.27 26.63
C PHE A 442 17.38 1.31 26.90
N THR A 443 16.33 1.39 26.10
CA THR A 443 15.15 0.53 26.21
C THR A 443 15.00 -0.26 24.93
N LEU A 444 15.18 -1.57 25.00
CA LEU A 444 15.02 -2.50 23.87
C LEU A 444 13.67 -3.20 24.00
N THR A 445 12.85 -3.16 22.95
CA THR A 445 11.57 -3.86 22.91
C THR A 445 11.61 -4.93 21.83
N LEU A 446 11.30 -6.18 22.19
CA LEU A 446 11.32 -7.36 21.32
C LEU A 446 10.00 -8.12 21.38
N PRO A 447 9.55 -8.76 20.28
CA PRO A 447 8.37 -9.62 20.31
C PRO A 447 8.62 -10.87 21.18
N SER A 448 7.69 -11.15 22.09
CA SER A 448 7.73 -12.36 22.91
C SER A 448 7.54 -13.61 22.03
N ALA A 449 8.34 -14.63 22.26
CA ALA A 449 7.99 -15.98 21.80
C ALA A 449 6.72 -16.41 22.54
N ARG A 450 5.70 -16.89 21.83
CA ARG A 450 4.48 -17.43 22.45
C ARG A 450 4.84 -18.71 23.20
N ASP A 451 4.12 -19.00 24.28
CA ASP A 451 4.33 -20.22 25.08
C ASP A 451 4.02 -21.52 24.31
N ASP A 452 3.35 -21.43 23.14
CA ASP A 452 2.95 -22.57 22.31
C ASP A 452 4.09 -23.16 21.44
N ASP A 453 5.26 -22.53 21.36
CA ASP A 453 6.44 -23.11 20.68
C ASP A 453 7.29 -23.92 21.70
N THR A 454 6.70 -24.95 22.31
CA THR A 454 7.49 -26.06 22.85
C THR A 454 7.93 -26.92 21.67
N PRO A 455 9.24 -27.17 21.48
CA PRO A 455 9.66 -28.21 20.55
C PRO A 455 9.00 -29.51 21.02
N ASP A 456 8.26 -30.18 20.13
CA ASP A 456 7.76 -31.52 20.39
C ASP A 456 8.91 -32.35 20.98
N GLU A 457 8.77 -32.73 22.25
CA GLU A 457 9.61 -33.76 22.85
C GLU A 457 9.50 -34.98 21.95
N VAL A 458 10.60 -35.28 21.26
CA VAL A 458 10.80 -36.57 20.60
C VAL A 458 10.79 -37.60 21.71
N ILE A 459 9.63 -38.21 21.93
CA ILE A 459 9.48 -39.41 22.75
C ILE A 459 10.31 -40.49 22.03
N LEU A 460 11.41 -40.87 22.67
CA LEU A 460 12.27 -42.00 22.32
C LEU A 460 11.50 -43.33 22.35
#